data_AF-A0A5J4IPK1-F1
#
_entry.id   AF-A0A5J4IPK1-F1
#
_cell.length_a   1.000
_cell.length_b   1.000
_cell.length_c   1.000
_cell.angle_alpha   90.00
_cell.angle_beta   90.00
_cell.angle_gamma   90.00
#
_symmetry.space_group_name_H-M   'P 1'
#
loop_
_entity.id
_entity.type
_entity.pdbx_description
1 polymer ?
#
loop_
_entity_poly.entity_id
_entity_poly.type
_entity_poly.pdbx_seq_one_letter_code
_entity_poly.pdbx_strand_id
1 'polypeptide(L)'
;MYKTKNITKDALKALKIKNQDEIVDLTGSKLDPVKAWEVIKSTSEDFSKSDVKAQEADMLLYEMLHPKMQQKDKRSDAKEIIRLQEKERARALDLLELELLIAA
;
A
#
# COMPACT_ATOMS: atom_id res chain seq x y z
N MET A 1 12.23 -4.61 11.24
CA MET A 1 11.96 -4.00 12.57
C MET A 1 10.49 -3.71 12.70
N TYR A 2 9.89 -3.98 13.86
CA TYR A 2 8.45 -3.80 14.11
C TYR A 2 8.11 -2.35 14.48
N LYS A 3 7.25 -1.71 13.68
CA LYS A 3 6.77 -0.34 13.83
C LYS A 3 5.64 -0.22 14.84
N THR A 4 4.83 -1.27 15.00
CA THR A 4 3.64 -1.25 15.88
C THR A 4 3.93 -1.66 17.33
N LYS A 5 5.19 -1.96 17.68
CA LYS A 5 5.61 -2.43 19.02
C LYS A 5 5.10 -1.55 20.18
N ASN A 6 5.08 -0.23 19.98
CA ASN A 6 4.72 0.75 21.02
C ASN A 6 3.29 1.29 20.88
N ILE A 7 2.47 0.70 20.01
CA ILE A 7 1.09 1.16 19.78
C ILE A 7 0.19 0.62 20.89
N THR A 8 -0.73 1.47 21.38
CA THR A 8 -1.68 1.09 22.43
C THR A 8 -2.88 0.36 21.83
N LYS A 9 -3.49 -0.53 22.62
CA LYS A 9 -4.73 -1.22 22.22
C LYS A 9 -5.86 -0.25 21.90
N ASP A 10 -5.90 0.91 22.55
CA ASP A 10 -6.93 1.92 22.30
C ASP A 10 -6.78 2.57 20.92
N ALA A 11 -5.55 2.81 20.47
CA ALA A 11 -5.29 3.30 19.11
C ALA A 11 -5.74 2.28 18.04
N LEU A 12 -5.53 0.99 18.31
CA LEU A 12 -5.99 -0.10 17.44
C LEU A 12 -7.52 -0.21 17.39
N LYS A 13 -8.20 -0.06 18.53
CA LYS A 13 -9.67 -0.06 18.60
C LYS A 13 -10.30 1.16 17.93
N ALA A 14 -9.62 2.29 17.96
CA ALA A 14 -10.07 3.51 17.29
C ALA A 14 -9.97 3.42 15.75
N LEU A 15 -9.26 2.43 15.21
CA LEU A 15 -9.15 2.22 13.77
C LEU A 15 -10.50 1.81 13.17
N LYS A 16 -11.16 2.75 12.49
CA LYS A 16 -12.42 2.48 11.79
C LYS A 16 -12.15 1.85 10.41
N ILE A 17 -12.24 0.53 10.35
CA ILE A 17 -12.19 -0.21 9.08
C ILE A 17 -13.52 -0.05 8.35
N LYS A 18 -13.45 0.39 7.09
CA LYS A 18 -14.62 0.45 6.19
C LYS A 18 -14.84 -0.91 5.52
N ASN A 19 -16.05 -1.16 5.04
CA ASN A 19 -16.41 -2.36 4.26
C ASN A 19 -16.15 -3.70 4.98
N GLN A 20 -16.44 -3.79 6.28
CA GLN A 20 -16.31 -5.04 7.03
C GLN A 20 -17.15 -6.19 6.45
N ASP A 21 -18.32 -5.90 5.86
CA ASP A 21 -19.17 -6.93 5.27
C ASP A 21 -18.49 -7.59 4.05
N GLU A 22 -17.91 -6.79 3.16
CA GLU A 22 -17.13 -7.28 2.00
C GLU A 22 -15.90 -8.09 2.44
N ILE A 23 -15.23 -7.66 3.52
CA ILE A 23 -14.11 -8.40 4.10
C ILE A 23 -14.57 -9.77 4.62
N VAL A 24 -15.72 -9.83 5.29
CA VAL A 24 -16.28 -11.09 5.78
C VAL A 24 -16.65 -12.01 4.63
N ASP A 25 -17.24 -11.48 3.55
CA ASP A 25 -17.59 -12.28 2.37
C ASP A 25 -16.37 -12.89 1.68
N LEU A 26 -15.25 -12.14 1.61
CA LEU A 26 -14.02 -12.60 0.96
C LEU A 26 -13.14 -13.49 1.84
N THR A 27 -13.13 -13.27 3.15
CA THR A 27 -12.16 -13.92 4.08
C THR A 27 -12.82 -14.83 5.12
N GLY A 28 -14.14 -14.79 5.23
CA GLY A 28 -14.92 -15.53 6.22
C GLY A 28 -14.87 -14.95 7.64
N SER A 29 -14.19 -13.83 7.88
CA SER A 29 -14.06 -13.26 9.22
C SER A 29 -13.91 -11.74 9.22
N LYS A 30 -14.28 -11.09 10.33
CA LYS A 30 -14.09 -9.64 10.49
C LYS A 30 -12.62 -9.35 10.70
N LEU A 31 -12.11 -8.32 10.02
CA LEU A 31 -10.76 -7.83 10.26
C LEU A 31 -10.73 -7.06 11.59
N ASP A 32 -9.98 -7.58 12.55
CA ASP A 32 -9.80 -6.99 13.88
C ASP A 32 -8.33 -6.58 14.08
N PRO A 33 -8.03 -5.26 14.10
CA PRO A 33 -6.67 -4.73 14.29
C PRO A 33 -6.02 -5.15 15.60
N VAL A 34 -6.80 -5.35 16.67
CA VAL A 34 -6.27 -5.75 17.98
C VAL A 34 -5.81 -7.20 17.91
N LYS A 35 -6.64 -8.08 17.34
CA LYS A 35 -6.25 -9.48 17.13
C LYS A 35 -5.07 -9.60 16.20
N ALA A 36 -5.04 -8.83 15.11
CA ALA A 36 -3.91 -8.81 14.18
C ALA A 36 -2.61 -8.44 14.91
N TRP A 37 -2.64 -7.41 15.75
CA TRP A 37 -1.49 -7.00 16.57
C TRP A 37 -1.06 -8.07 17.57
N GLU A 38 -2.01 -8.74 18.23
CA GLU A 38 -1.73 -9.84 19.17
C GLU A 38 -1.10 -11.05 18.47
N VAL A 39 -1.56 -11.40 17.27
CA VAL A 39 -0.96 -12.45 16.43
C VAL A 39 0.47 -12.07 16.05
N ILE A 40 0.70 -10.85 15.57
CA ILE A 40 2.05 -10.35 15.25
C ILE A 40 2.97 -10.45 16.47
N LYS A 41 2.50 -9.98 17.64
CA LYS A 41 3.24 -10.04 18.90
C LYS A 41 3.58 -11.47 19.30
N SER A 42 2.63 -12.40 19.17
CA SER A 42 2.85 -13.82 19.47
C SER A 42 3.83 -14.49 18.50
N THR A 43 3.67 -14.26 17.20
CA THR A 43 4.53 -14.85 16.16
C THR A 43 5.97 -14.32 16.23
N SER A 44 6.13 -13.08 16.66
CA SER A 44 7.44 -12.42 16.77
C SER A 44 8.13 -12.57 18.13
N GLU A 45 7.58 -13.38 19.05
CA GLU A 45 8.05 -13.47 20.44
C GLU A 45 8.21 -12.10 21.09
N ASP A 46 7.09 -11.39 21.24
CA ASP A 46 7.02 -10.05 21.80
C ASP A 46 7.89 -9.03 21.02
N PHE A 47 7.89 -9.15 19.68
CA PHE A 47 8.67 -8.32 18.77
C PHE A 47 10.20 -8.48 18.91
N SER A 48 10.65 -9.58 19.51
CA SER A 48 12.07 -9.87 19.75
C SER A 48 12.70 -10.62 18.58
N LYS A 49 11.94 -11.50 17.91
CA LYS A 49 12.40 -12.28 16.76
C LYS A 49 12.06 -11.60 15.44
N SER A 50 13.01 -11.67 14.51
CA SER A 50 12.82 -11.20 13.14
C SER A 50 12.11 -12.29 12.33
N ASP A 51 10.77 -12.27 12.33
CA ASP A 51 9.95 -13.11 11.47
C ASP A 51 9.45 -12.29 10.27
N VAL A 52 9.67 -12.79 9.05
CA VAL A 52 9.38 -12.04 7.82
C VAL A 52 7.88 -11.75 7.69
N LYS A 53 7.03 -12.73 7.99
CA LYS A 53 5.57 -12.58 7.87
C LYS A 53 5.02 -11.65 8.94
N ALA A 54 5.53 -11.74 10.17
CA ALA A 54 5.15 -10.85 11.25
C ALA A 54 5.57 -9.40 10.95
N GLN A 55 6.74 -9.20 10.33
CA GLN A 55 7.21 -7.86 9.93
C GLN A 55 6.37 -7.26 8.81
N GLU A 56 5.97 -8.07 7.83
CA GLU A 56 5.07 -7.63 6.75
C GLU A 56 3.68 -7.26 7.31
N ALA A 57 3.11 -8.12 8.16
CA ALA A 57 1.83 -7.84 8.80
C ALA A 57 1.88 -6.59 9.72
N ASP A 58 2.99 -6.39 10.45
CA ASP A 58 3.24 -5.19 11.24
C ASP A 58 3.28 -3.92 10.39
N MET A 59 3.94 -3.98 9.23
CA MET A 59 4.00 -2.86 8.30
C MET A 59 2.61 -2.50 7.77
N LEU A 60 1.83 -3.49 7.33
CA LEU A 60 0.46 -3.28 6.85
C LEU A 60 -0.44 -2.68 7.95
N LEU A 61 -0.33 -3.19 9.18
CA LEU A 61 -1.07 -2.65 10.32
C LEU A 61 -0.66 -1.20 10.63
N TYR A 62 0.64 -0.90 10.55
CA TYR A 62 1.14 0.46 10.73
C TYR A 62 0.61 1.43 9.68
N GLU A 63 0.53 1.01 8.42
CA GLU A 63 -0.01 1.80 7.32
C GLU A 63 -1.50 2.11 7.50
N MET A 64 -2.29 1.13 7.97
CA MET A 64 -3.70 1.34 8.28
C MET A 64 -3.89 2.44 9.34
N LEU A 65 -3.01 2.48 10.34
CA LEU A 65 -3.05 3.49 11.42
C LEU A 65 -2.57 4.88 10.96
N HIS A 66 -1.75 4.96 9.90
CA HIS A 66 -1.16 6.20 9.41
C HIS A 66 -1.48 6.46 7.92
N PRO A 67 -2.76 6.60 7.54
CA PRO A 67 -3.17 6.72 6.14
C PRO A 67 -2.61 7.96 5.43
N LYS A 68 -2.19 8.99 6.19
CA LYS A 68 -1.55 10.19 5.63
C LYS A 68 -0.14 9.93 5.07
N MET A 69 0.53 8.85 5.46
CA MET A 69 1.82 8.48 4.85
C MET A 69 1.63 7.90 3.44
N GLN A 70 0.50 7.25 3.14
CA GLN A 70 0.20 6.71 1.80
C GLN A 70 0.05 7.78 0.72
N GLN A 71 -0.22 9.04 1.09
CA GLN A 71 -0.41 10.12 0.11
C GLN A 71 0.89 10.70 -0.45
N LYS A 72 2.05 10.47 0.20
CA LYS A 72 3.32 11.03 -0.29
C LYS A 72 3.90 10.25 -1.46
N ASP A 73 3.79 8.92 -1.48
CA ASP A 73 4.36 8.10 -2.56
C ASP A 73 3.51 8.08 -3.83
N LYS A 74 2.17 8.08 -3.75
CA LYS A 74 1.33 8.04 -4.96
C LYS A 74 1.50 9.24 -5.90
N ARG A 75 2.05 10.36 -5.40
CA ARG A 75 2.32 11.56 -6.21
C ARG A 75 3.60 11.45 -7.04
N SER A 76 4.59 10.63 -6.66
CA SER A 76 5.79 10.43 -7.46
C SER A 76 5.52 9.52 -8.65
N ASP A 77 4.80 8.41 -8.43
CA ASP A 77 4.48 7.44 -9.49
C ASP A 77 3.60 8.06 -10.59
N ALA A 78 2.62 8.88 -10.21
CA ALA A 78 1.75 9.55 -11.19
C ALA A 78 2.53 10.49 -12.13
N LYS A 79 3.59 11.15 -11.64
CA LYS A 79 4.44 12.03 -12.47
C LYS A 79 5.28 11.23 -13.46
N GLU A 80 5.78 10.07 -13.06
CA GLU A 80 6.57 9.21 -13.92
C GLU A 80 5.72 8.62 -15.05
N ILE A 81 4.49 8.19 -14.75
CA ILE A 81 3.54 7.69 -15.73
C ILE A 81 3.19 8.76 -16.78
N ILE A 82 2.91 9.99 -16.35
CA ILE A 82 2.60 11.11 -17.27
C ILE A 82 3.79 11.36 -18.21
N ARG A 83 5.01 11.40 -17.67
CA ARG A 83 6.23 11.63 -18.46
C ARG A 83 6.46 10.54 -19.51
N LEU A 84 6.17 9.28 -19.18
CA LEU A 84 6.27 8.17 -20.11
C LEU A 84 5.24 8.29 -21.25
N GLN A 85 3.98 8.60 -20.92
CA GLN A 85 2.92 8.80 -21.91
C GLN A 85 3.20 9.98 -22.85
N GLU A 86 3.73 11.09 -22.34
CA GLU A 86 4.13 12.24 -23.16
C GLU A 86 5.27 11.89 -24.13
N LYS A 87 6.25 11.09 -23.67
CA LYS A 87 7.36 10.62 -24.52
C LYS A 87 6.89 9.68 -25.62
N GLU A 88 5.90 8.84 -25.35
CA GLU A 88 5.29 7.97 -26.38
C GLU A 88 4.47 8.78 -27.38
N ARG A 89 3.70 9.78 -26.92
CA ARG A 89 2.97 10.69 -27.82
C ARG A 89 3.90 11.46 -28.74
N ALA A 90 5.02 11.98 -28.23
CA ALA A 90 6.02 12.67 -29.05
C ALA A 90 6.59 11.75 -30.13
N ARG A 91 6.95 10.50 -29.77
CA ARG A 91 7.44 9.52 -30.75
C ARG A 91 6.41 9.15 -31.81
N ALA A 92 5.13 9.08 -31.45
CA ALA A 92 4.06 8.81 -32.41
C ALA A 92 3.89 9.98 -33.40
N LEU A 93 4.03 11.23 -32.95
CA LEU A 93 3.98 12.40 -33.83
C LEU A 93 5.18 12.46 -34.77
N ASP A 94 6.39 12.20 -34.27
CA ASP A 94 7.61 12.16 -35.10
C ASP A 94 7.51 11.10 -36.21
N LEU A 95 6.96 9.93 -35.89
CA LEU A 95 6.75 8.86 -36.88
C LEU A 95 5.76 9.29 -37.97
N LEU A 96 4.69 9.97 -37.59
CA LEU A 96 3.63 10.43 -38.50
C LEU A 96 4.14 11.56 -39.41
N GLU A 97 5.00 12.44 -38.88
CA GLU A 97 5.70 13.46 -39.67
C GLU A 97 6.61 12.82 -40.73
N LEU A 98 7.37 11.78 -40.35
CA LEU A 98 8.21 11.05 -41.30
C LEU A 98 7.39 10.34 -42.39
N GLU A 99 6.24 9.76 -42.05
CA GLU A 99 5.33 9.16 -43.03
C GLU A 99 4.78 10.19 -44.01
N LEU A 100 4.39 11.38 -43.54
CA LEU A 100 3.92 12.47 -44.39
C LEU A 100 5.02 13.00 -45.34
N LEU A 101 6.27 13.07 -44.87
CA LEU A 101 7.42 13.48 -45.69
C LEU A 101 7.77 12.45 -46.78
N ILE A 102 7.53 11.16 -46.53
CA ILE A 102 7.78 10.08 -47.51
C ILE A 102 6.61 9.94 -48.50
N ALA A 103 5.40 10.33 -48.10
CA ALA A 103 4.19 10.26 -48.94
C ALA A 103 3.97 11.47 -49.87
N ALA A 104 4.82 12.50 -49.79
CA ALA A 104 4.83 13.70 -50.64
C ALA A 104 5.86 13.57 -51.78
#